data_AF-A0A2N5ZVP5-F1
#
_entry.id   AF-A0A2N5ZVP5-F1
#
_cell.length_a   1.000
_cell.length_b   1.000
_cell.length_c   1.000
_cell.angle_alpha   90.00
_cell.angle_beta   90.00
_cell.angle_gamma   90.00
#
_symmetry.space_group_name_H-M   'P 1'
#
loop_
_entity.id
_entity.type
_entity.pdbx_description
1 polymer ?
#
loop_
_entity_poly.entity_id
_entity_poly.type
_entity_poly.pdbx_seq_one_letter_code
_entity_poly.pdbx_strand_id
1 'polypeptide(L)'
;MKKIALLILLSFAVIVYVFSQEKIKNNTDIPILKGKYLGQKHPGLTPEIFAPGFISFPESIDMSPSFSPNGNEFYFTRFSLEEGKSHIYI
;
A
#
# COMPACT_ATOMS: atom_id res chain seq x y z
N MET A 1 2.00 -44.51 27.89
CA MET A 1 1.24 -44.01 26.73
C MET A 1 0.67 -42.61 26.93
N LYS A 2 -0.14 -42.33 27.97
CA LYS A 2 -0.72 -40.98 28.21
C LYS A 2 0.33 -39.85 28.35
N LYS A 3 1.43 -40.09 29.07
CA LYS A 3 2.54 -39.12 29.20
C LYS A 3 3.28 -38.86 27.88
N ILE A 4 3.45 -39.90 27.06
CA ILE A 4 4.08 -39.79 25.73
C ILE A 4 3.17 -39.00 24.78
N ALA A 5 1.86 -39.29 24.77
CA ALA A 5 0.88 -38.55 24.00
C ALA A 5 0.81 -37.07 24.41
N LEU A 6 0.92 -36.77 25.72
CA LEU A 6 0.96 -35.40 26.22
C LEU A 6 2.22 -34.65 25.74
N LEU A 7 3.39 -35.31 25.72
CA LEU A 7 4.63 -34.71 25.22
C LEU A 7 4.58 -34.43 23.71
N ILE A 8 3.95 -35.32 22.92
CA ILE A 8 3.75 -35.13 21.48
C ILE A 8 2.78 -33.98 21.20
N LEU A 9 1.70 -33.86 21.98
CA LEU A 9 0.76 -32.75 21.84
C LEU A 9 1.44 -31.41 22.16
N LEU A 10 2.28 -31.38 23.20
CA LEU A 10 3.03 -30.19 23.59
C LEU A 10 4.04 -29.77 22.51
N SER A 11 4.79 -30.72 21.95
CA SER A 11 5.76 -30.43 20.89
C SER A 11 5.08 -29.95 19.61
N PHE A 12 3.93 -30.53 19.25
CA PHE A 12 3.15 -30.09 18.11
C PHE A 12 2.61 -28.67 18.29
N ALA A 13 2.10 -28.33 19.47
CA ALA A 13 1.63 -26.97 19.77
C ALA A 13 2.76 -25.94 19.68
N VAL A 14 3.97 -26.27 20.16
CA VAL A 14 5.15 -25.41 20.04
C VAL A 14 5.53 -25.20 18.57
N ILE A 15 5.47 -26.25 17.76
CA ILE A 15 5.77 -26.18 16.33
C ILE A 15 4.77 -25.28 15.60
N VAL A 16 3.46 -25.46 15.84
CA VAL A 16 2.41 -24.61 15.25
C VAL A 16 2.60 -23.15 15.67
N TYR A 17 2.95 -22.90 16.94
CA TYR A 17 3.23 -21.55 17.42
C TYR A 17 4.40 -20.90 16.68
N VAL A 18 5.52 -21.62 16.49
CA VAL A 18 6.68 -21.11 15.75
C VAL A 18 6.35 -20.80 14.29
N PHE A 19 5.56 -21.66 13.64
CA PHE A 19 5.14 -21.43 12.24
C PHE A 19 4.06 -20.35 12.09
N SER A 20 3.26 -20.09 13.13
CA SER A 20 2.26 -19.03 13.16
C SER A 20 2.87 -17.63 13.34
N GLN A 21 4.17 -17.53 13.63
CA GLN A 21 4.86 -16.26 13.65
C GLN A 21 5.05 -15.79 12.21
N GLU A 22 4.05 -15.10 11.66
CA GLU A 22 4.25 -14.32 10.44
C GLU A 22 5.34 -13.29 10.75
N LYS A 23 6.42 -13.32 9.99
CA LYS A 23 7.45 -12.29 10.09
C LYS A 23 6.81 -11.01 9.59
N ILE A 24 6.27 -10.19 10.50
CA ILE A 24 5.93 -8.80 10.19
C ILE A 24 7.24 -8.17 9.77
N LYS A 25 7.45 -8.11 8.45
CA LYS A 25 8.51 -7.31 7.87
C LYS A 25 8.03 -5.89 8.14
N ASN A 26 8.40 -5.38 9.31
CA ASN A 26 8.37 -3.95 9.58
C ASN A 26 9.29 -3.36 8.52
N ASN A 27 8.74 -3.07 7.35
CA ASN A 27 9.41 -2.37 6.29
C ASN A 27 9.49 -0.92 6.77
N THR A 28 10.28 -0.69 7.83
CA THR A 28 10.62 0.65 8.34
C THR A 28 11.50 1.40 7.35
N ASP A 29 11.78 0.81 6.19
CA ASP A 29 12.27 1.48 4.99
C ASP A 29 11.15 2.29 4.31
N ILE A 30 10.17 2.82 5.06
CA ILE A 30 9.37 3.94 4.56
C ILE A 30 10.35 5.11 4.52
N PRO A 31 10.73 5.60 3.33
CA PRO A 31 11.67 6.70 3.24
C PRO A 31 11.11 7.88 4.02
N ILE A 32 11.93 8.43 4.91
CA ILE A 32 11.53 9.60 5.70
C ILE A 32 11.37 10.77 4.74
N LEU A 33 10.13 11.09 4.41
CA LEU A 33 9.73 12.16 3.52
C LEU A 33 10.02 13.52 4.17
N LYS A 34 11.15 14.14 3.83
CA LYS A 34 11.62 15.41 4.42
C LYS A 34 12.21 16.33 3.35
N GLY A 35 12.18 17.63 3.63
CA GLY A 35 12.69 18.65 2.72
C GLY A 35 11.74 18.97 1.57
N LYS A 36 12.23 19.74 0.59
CA LYS A 36 11.43 20.11 -0.58
C LYS A 36 11.03 18.87 -1.35
N TYR A 37 9.79 18.86 -1.85
CA TYR A 37 9.22 17.73 -2.60
C TYR A 37 9.38 16.39 -1.87
N LEU A 38 9.36 16.41 -0.53
CA LEU A 38 9.47 15.21 0.30
C LEU A 38 10.77 14.41 0.07
N GLY A 39 11.83 15.05 -0.46
CA GLY A 39 13.08 14.41 -0.83
C GLY A 39 13.07 13.77 -2.22
N GLN A 40 11.99 13.93 -2.98
CA GLN A 40 11.90 13.49 -4.38
C GLN A 40 12.64 14.45 -5.31
N LYS A 41 13.07 13.94 -6.47
CA LYS A 41 13.61 14.78 -7.54
C LYS A 41 12.55 15.78 -7.98
N HIS A 42 12.94 17.03 -8.17
CA HIS A 42 12.04 18.05 -8.70
C HIS A 42 11.57 17.68 -10.12
N PRO A 43 10.30 17.98 -10.46
CA PRO A 43 9.81 17.81 -11.83
C PRO A 43 10.58 18.73 -12.78
N GLY A 44 10.83 18.24 -13.99
CA GLY A 44 11.47 19.01 -15.06
C GLY A 44 10.45 19.80 -15.88
N LEU A 45 10.93 20.38 -16.99
CA LEU A 45 10.07 21.01 -18.00
C LEU A 45 9.39 19.99 -18.92
N THR A 46 9.95 18.78 -19.00
CA THR A 46 9.34 17.67 -19.74
C THR A 46 8.33 16.96 -18.83
N PRO A 47 7.07 16.80 -19.25
CA PRO A 47 6.08 16.03 -18.48
C PRO A 47 6.49 14.56 -18.33
N GLU A 48 6.33 14.02 -17.13
CA GLU A 48 6.53 12.60 -16.80
C GLU A 48 5.27 12.06 -16.09
N ILE A 49 5.04 10.75 -16.18
CA ILE A 49 3.90 10.10 -15.52
C ILE A 49 4.12 10.17 -14.00
N PHE A 50 3.12 10.68 -13.28
CA PHE A 50 3.18 10.80 -11.82
C PHE A 50 2.93 9.44 -11.16
N ALA A 51 3.89 8.97 -10.35
CA ALA A 51 3.79 7.74 -9.56
C ALA A 51 3.21 6.54 -10.36
N PRO A 52 3.88 6.11 -11.45
CA PRO A 52 3.39 5.05 -12.33
C PRO A 52 3.21 3.73 -11.58
N GLY A 53 2.05 3.07 -11.78
CA GLY A 53 1.70 1.81 -11.12
C GLY A 53 1.25 1.96 -9.66
N PHE A 54 1.25 3.17 -9.11
CA PHE A 54 0.70 3.48 -7.79
C PHE A 54 -0.50 4.41 -7.89
N ILE A 55 -0.33 5.52 -8.61
CA ILE A 55 -1.41 6.46 -8.92
C ILE A 55 -1.82 6.28 -10.38
N SER A 56 -0.92 6.49 -11.35
CA SER A 56 -1.30 6.34 -12.76
C SER A 56 -1.27 4.88 -13.23
N PHE A 57 -2.41 4.37 -13.71
CA PHE A 57 -2.57 3.03 -14.26
C PHE A 57 -2.99 3.08 -15.75
N PRO A 58 -2.42 2.26 -16.63
CA PRO A 58 -2.78 2.22 -18.06
C PRO A 58 -4.26 1.93 -18.34
N GLU A 59 -4.92 1.21 -17.45
CA GLU A 59 -6.32 0.76 -17.59
C GLU A 59 -7.33 1.79 -17.09
N SER A 60 -6.88 3.00 -16.75
CA SER A 60 -7.74 4.03 -16.16
C SER A 60 -7.35 5.45 -16.55
N ILE A 61 -8.31 6.37 -16.42
CA ILE A 61 -8.10 7.80 -16.65
C ILE A 61 -8.46 8.56 -15.37
N ASP A 62 -7.48 9.26 -14.81
CA ASP A 62 -7.65 10.13 -13.64
C ASP A 62 -8.06 11.54 -14.05
N MET A 63 -9.09 12.07 -13.40
CA MET A 63 -9.75 13.32 -13.77
C MET A 63 -10.25 14.07 -12.52
N SER A 64 -10.59 15.34 -12.71
CA SER A 64 -11.27 16.17 -11.70
C SER A 64 -10.57 16.22 -10.32
N PRO A 65 -9.26 16.52 -10.25
CA PRO A 65 -8.58 16.66 -8.98
C PRO A 65 -9.15 17.84 -8.16
N SER A 66 -9.37 17.63 -6.86
CA SER A 66 -9.82 18.67 -5.93
C SER A 66 -9.20 18.47 -4.55
N PHE A 67 -8.94 19.56 -3.84
CA PHE A 67 -8.47 19.54 -2.46
C PHE A 67 -9.58 20.02 -1.53
N SER A 68 -9.67 19.45 -0.33
CA SER A 68 -10.55 20.00 0.71
C SER A 68 -10.10 21.41 1.12
N PRO A 69 -10.99 22.26 1.66
CA PRO A 69 -10.64 23.64 2.02
C PRO A 69 -9.48 23.76 3.02
N ASN A 70 -9.28 22.74 3.87
CA ASN A 70 -8.17 22.68 4.82
C ASN A 70 -6.91 22.02 4.25
N GLY A 71 -6.95 21.48 3.03
CA GLY A 71 -5.83 20.85 2.34
C GLY A 71 -5.44 19.46 2.84
N ASN A 72 -6.26 18.85 3.71
CA ASN A 72 -5.92 17.56 4.33
C ASN A 72 -6.43 16.35 3.52
N GLU A 73 -7.27 16.57 2.52
CA GLU A 73 -7.86 15.52 1.68
C GLU A 73 -7.70 15.89 0.20
N PHE A 74 -7.43 14.89 -0.63
CA PHE A 74 -7.30 15.04 -2.07
C PHE A 74 -8.27 14.08 -2.76
N TYR A 75 -9.18 14.62 -3.55
CA TYR A 75 -10.20 13.85 -4.25
C TYR A 75 -9.91 13.83 -5.73
N PHE A 76 -10.18 12.71 -6.37
CA PHE A 76 -10.17 12.63 -7.83
C PHE A 76 -11.15 11.56 -8.32
N THR A 77 -11.62 11.75 -9.55
CA THR A 77 -12.43 10.76 -10.24
C THR A 77 -11.54 9.92 -11.12
N ARG A 78 -11.70 8.60 -11.05
CA ARG A 78 -11.04 7.66 -11.97
C ARG A 78 -12.06 6.93 -12.80
N PHE A 79 -11.88 6.99 -14.13
CA PHE A 79 -12.63 6.20 -15.09
C PHE A 79 -11.89 4.90 -15.37
N SER A 80 -12.54 3.75 -15.14
CA SER A 80 -12.04 2.43 -15.53
C SER A 80 -12.37 2.18 -17.00
N LEU A 81 -11.34 1.90 -17.80
CA LEU A 81 -11.50 1.55 -19.22
C LEU A 81 -12.18 0.18 -19.39
N GLU A 82 -11.98 -0.73 -18.43
CA GLU A 82 -12.57 -2.07 -18.45
C GLU A 82 -14.07 -2.03 -18.07
N GLU A 83 -14.41 -1.35 -16.98
CA GLU A 83 -15.80 -1.30 -16.49
C GLU A 83 -16.67 -0.27 -17.23
N GLY A 84 -16.03 0.71 -17.88
CA GLY A 84 -16.73 1.86 -18.46
C GLY A 84 -17.41 2.74 -17.40
N LYS A 85 -16.86 2.80 -16.18
CA LYS A 85 -17.45 3.51 -15.03
C LYS A 85 -16.45 4.41 -14.33
N SER A 86 -16.99 5.46 -13.71
CA SER A 86 -16.22 6.39 -12.89
C SER A 86 -16.44 6.13 -11.41
N HIS A 87 -15.36 6.20 -10.64
CA HIS A 87 -15.38 6.10 -9.18
C HIS A 87 -14.61 7.28 -8.57
N ILE A 88 -15.00 7.71 -7.36
CA ILE A 88 -14.33 8.80 -6.63
C ILE A 88 -13.38 8.19 -5.60
N TYR A 89 -12.17 8.71 -5.55
CA TYR A 89 -11.11 8.33 -4.62
C TYR A 89 -10.72 9.52 -3.74
N ILE A 90 -10.24 9.23 -2.54
CA ILE A 90 -9.73 10.15 -1.51
C ILE A 90 -8.29 9.75 -1.16
#